data_AF-X6MVC4-F1
#
_entry.id   AF-X6MVC4-F1
#
_cell.length_a   1.000
_cell.length_b   1.000
_cell.length_c   1.000
_cell.angle_alpha   90.00
_cell.angle_beta   90.00
_cell.angle_gamma   90.00
#
_symmetry.space_group_name_H-M   'P 1'
#
loop_
_entity.id
_entity.type
_entity.pdbx_description
1 polymer ?
#
loop_
_entity_poly.entity_id
_entity_poly.type
_entity_poly.pdbx_seq_one_letter_code
_entity_poly.pdbx_strand_id
1 'polypeptide(L)'
;MIGYDIREYNRNLGEIMATVDNPTWTVDDLKPDHEYCFTISGIHENGATTEESWPVIVKTPMSNDMTPQMMKLSTPPKNIRTFRMNGSSSSSSSSSSVLWICWDSPYTGLGLISYKMKRTESDSMTTTKKQKKQEFTYVANPLPSLSNDYSLTLSTWWTYKQRQHASVPSESVSILRDSTSATDSEHMLHVILLTNKELYGGSYVLHSIVSDADVHMPFEKVSNDSNVYWCLYDLSTSPLKTKAFHVRVKCKEKNSRNNKDQFKLISEDRWKVEPFRRVLIIDITERKSFFNYRSIPHDEYEKYLLGILEHLYFQLNAFLSLPVALNVLQEFLIYCAKAKNDRCQAVNEKDLKRKISEFVKEKLYLTMNEPSPSWDE
;
A
#
# COMPACT_ATOMS: atom_id res chain seq x y z
N MET A 1 27.69 -15.49 -26.87
CA MET A 1 27.92 -15.74 -25.43
C MET A 1 26.79 -15.07 -24.66
N ILE A 2 26.12 -15.79 -23.75
CA ILE A 2 25.08 -15.22 -22.89
C ILE A 2 25.76 -14.70 -21.63
N GLY A 3 25.60 -13.41 -21.34
CA GLY A 3 26.05 -12.82 -20.09
C GLY A 3 24.89 -12.71 -19.09
N TYR A 4 25.20 -12.29 -17.86
CA TYR A 4 24.24 -12.04 -16.80
C TYR A 4 24.61 -10.77 -16.05
N ASP A 5 23.67 -9.83 -15.94
CA ASP A 5 23.79 -8.69 -15.04
C ASP A 5 23.14 -9.02 -13.70
N ILE A 6 23.90 -8.82 -12.62
CA ILE A 6 23.46 -9.10 -11.26
C ILE A 6 23.34 -7.77 -10.52
N ARG A 7 22.16 -7.51 -9.95
CA ARG A 7 21.84 -6.30 -9.19
C ARG A 7 21.56 -6.64 -7.75
N GLU A 8 21.87 -5.72 -6.84
CA GLU A 8 21.56 -5.85 -5.42
C GLU A 8 20.84 -4.60 -4.91
N TYR A 9 19.75 -4.80 -4.19
CA TYR A 9 18.79 -3.74 -3.90
C TYR A 9 18.93 -3.12 -2.51
N ASN A 10 19.52 -3.80 -1.54
CA ASN A 10 19.56 -3.31 -0.16
C ASN A 10 20.65 -2.26 0.04
N ARG A 11 21.80 -2.40 -0.61
CA ARG A 11 22.95 -1.49 -0.46
C ARG A 11 23.26 -0.73 -1.73
N ASN A 12 23.21 -1.42 -2.86
CA ASN A 12 23.54 -0.86 -4.16
C ASN A 12 22.30 -0.33 -4.90
N LEU A 13 21.14 -0.32 -4.25
CA LEU A 13 19.91 0.33 -4.73
C LEU A 13 19.49 -0.10 -6.16
N GLY A 14 19.78 -1.34 -6.54
CA GLY A 14 19.45 -1.89 -7.85
C GLY A 14 20.47 -1.60 -8.94
N GLU A 15 21.64 -1.04 -8.60
CA GLU A 15 22.76 -0.92 -9.55
C GLU A 15 23.37 -2.30 -9.87
N ILE A 16 23.93 -2.41 -11.09
CA ILE A 16 24.62 -3.63 -11.53
C ILE A 16 25.89 -3.78 -10.71
N MET A 17 25.93 -4.79 -9.86
CA MET A 17 27.11 -5.14 -9.06
C MET A 17 28.13 -5.93 -9.85
N ALA A 18 27.66 -6.77 -10.77
CA ALA A 18 28.51 -7.64 -11.55
C ALA A 18 27.85 -7.98 -12.89
N THR A 19 28.70 -8.13 -13.91
CA THR A 19 28.34 -8.72 -15.19
C THR A 19 29.21 -9.95 -15.40
N VAL A 20 28.59 -11.12 -15.50
CA VAL A 20 29.29 -12.41 -15.61
C VAL A 20 28.89 -13.14 -16.89
N ASP A 21 29.82 -13.88 -17.46
CA ASP A 21 29.62 -14.74 -18.64
C ASP A 21 29.36 -16.21 -18.28
N ASN A 22 29.36 -16.52 -16.99
CA ASN A 22 29.14 -17.85 -16.43
C ASN A 22 27.87 -17.87 -15.58
N PRO A 23 27.16 -19.02 -15.49
CA PRO A 23 25.94 -19.16 -14.69
C PRO A 23 26.22 -19.21 -13.17
N THR A 24 27.46 -18.93 -12.75
CA THR A 24 27.88 -18.94 -11.35
C THR A 24 28.69 -17.70 -11.08
N TRP A 25 28.33 -17.00 -10.00
CA TRP A 25 29.02 -15.83 -9.51
C TRP A 25 29.21 -15.97 -8.00
N THR A 26 30.35 -15.49 -7.50
CA THR A 26 30.66 -15.44 -6.07
C THR A 26 30.99 -14.00 -5.72
N VAL A 27 30.42 -13.54 -4.60
CA VAL A 27 30.65 -12.21 -4.07
C VAL A 27 31.28 -12.35 -2.70
N ASP A 28 32.48 -11.80 -2.59
CA ASP A 28 33.18 -11.65 -1.33
C ASP A 28 32.80 -10.30 -0.68
N ASP A 29 33.26 -10.04 0.54
CA ASP A 29 33.04 -8.77 1.26
C ASP A 29 31.58 -8.42 1.64
N LEU A 30 30.71 -9.43 1.66
CA LEU A 30 29.39 -9.28 2.27
C LEU A 30 29.54 -9.16 3.80
N LYS A 31 28.90 -8.15 4.42
CA LYS A 31 28.85 -8.05 5.89
C LYS A 31 28.21 -9.30 6.46
N PRO A 32 28.71 -9.82 7.60
CA PRO A 32 28.10 -10.94 8.30
C PRO A 32 26.71 -10.59 8.82
N ASP A 33 25.89 -11.63 9.02
CA ASP A 33 24.52 -11.55 9.53
C ASP A 33 23.63 -10.52 8.79
N HIS A 34 23.79 -10.43 7.47
CA HIS A 34 23.10 -9.42 6.67
C HIS A 34 22.37 -10.03 5.48
N GLU A 35 21.20 -9.48 5.18
CA GLU A 35 20.39 -9.88 4.05
C GLU A 35 20.70 -9.08 2.79
N TYR A 36 20.59 -9.76 1.66
CA TYR A 36 20.80 -9.19 0.34
C TYR A 36 19.65 -9.64 -0.56
N CYS A 37 19.17 -8.71 -1.37
CA CYS A 37 18.13 -8.92 -2.35
C CYS A 37 18.76 -8.78 -3.73
N PHE A 38 18.83 -9.88 -4.48
CA PHE A 38 19.45 -9.91 -5.80
C PHE A 38 18.43 -10.13 -6.91
N THR A 39 18.62 -9.47 -8.04
CA THR A 39 17.96 -9.81 -9.31
C THR A 39 18.99 -10.10 -10.38
N ILE A 40 18.57 -10.81 -11.42
CA ILE A 40 19.45 -11.21 -12.52
C ILE A 40 18.73 -10.89 -13.84
N SER A 41 19.44 -10.24 -14.77
CA SER A 41 19.02 -10.11 -16.18
C SER A 41 19.95 -10.94 -17.06
N GLY A 42 19.42 -11.59 -18.09
CA GLY A 42 20.25 -12.21 -19.14
C GLY A 42 20.69 -11.16 -20.16
N ILE A 43 21.93 -11.27 -20.64
CA ILE A 43 22.48 -10.48 -21.74
C ILE A 43 22.58 -11.38 -22.97
N HIS A 44 21.90 -10.99 -24.04
CA HIS A 44 21.96 -11.65 -25.34
C HIS A 44 23.22 -11.24 -26.12
N GLU A 45 23.58 -12.03 -27.14
CA GLU A 45 24.80 -11.80 -27.94
C GLU A 45 24.80 -10.45 -28.68
N ASN A 46 23.64 -9.87 -28.92
CA ASN A 46 23.46 -8.55 -29.52
C ASN A 46 23.54 -7.40 -28.49
N GLY A 47 23.84 -7.70 -27.23
CA GLY A 47 23.89 -6.74 -26.13
C GLY A 47 22.53 -6.36 -25.52
N ALA A 48 21.42 -6.95 -25.99
CA ALA A 48 20.11 -6.70 -25.40
C ALA A 48 19.97 -7.44 -24.05
N THR A 49 19.39 -6.78 -23.05
CA THR A 49 19.11 -7.36 -21.73
C THR A 49 17.66 -7.81 -21.61
N THR A 50 17.41 -8.94 -20.94
CA THR A 50 16.06 -9.35 -20.56
C THR A 50 15.52 -8.47 -19.43
N GLU A 51 14.21 -8.56 -19.18
CA GLU A 51 13.64 -8.12 -17.90
C GLU A 51 14.36 -8.81 -16.74
N GLU A 52 14.39 -8.12 -15.59
CA GLU A 52 14.97 -8.66 -14.36
C GLU A 52 14.18 -9.87 -13.87
N SER A 53 14.89 -10.83 -13.30
CA SER A 53 14.28 -11.94 -12.58
C SER A 53 13.49 -11.43 -11.37
N TRP A 54 12.59 -12.29 -10.87
CA TRP A 54 12.09 -12.11 -9.51
C TRP A 54 13.26 -12.10 -8.51
N PRO A 55 13.16 -11.31 -7.43
CA PRO A 55 14.24 -11.12 -6.48
C PRO A 55 14.50 -12.39 -5.67
N VAL A 56 15.77 -12.71 -5.48
CA VAL A 56 16.26 -13.77 -4.61
C VAL A 56 16.85 -13.16 -3.35
N ILE A 57 16.40 -13.64 -2.19
CA ILE A 57 16.86 -13.14 -0.89
C ILE A 57 17.80 -14.17 -0.27
N VAL A 58 18.96 -13.71 0.18
CA VAL A 58 19.98 -14.53 0.86
C VAL A 58 20.51 -13.80 2.10
N LYS A 59 20.82 -14.54 3.17
CA LYS A 59 21.47 -14.00 4.37
C LYS A 59 22.85 -14.60 4.57
N THR A 60 23.84 -13.75 4.84
CA THR A 60 25.18 -14.18 5.24
C THR A 60 25.19 -14.70 6.68
N PRO A 61 26.06 -15.66 7.02
CA PRO A 61 26.20 -16.12 8.38
C PRO A 61 26.86 -15.05 9.27
N MET A 62 26.56 -15.07 10.57
CA MET A 62 27.19 -14.18 11.57
C MET A 62 28.68 -14.47 11.75
N SER A 63 29.06 -15.74 11.62
CA SER A 63 30.45 -16.20 11.53
C SER A 63 30.52 -17.47 10.68
N ASN A 64 31.71 -17.79 10.17
CA ASN A 64 31.94 -19.01 9.39
C ASN A 64 31.67 -20.31 10.20
N ASP A 65 31.60 -20.21 11.53
CA ASP A 65 31.53 -21.33 12.49
C ASP A 65 30.16 -21.49 13.20
N MET A 66 29.06 -21.02 12.61
CA MET A 66 27.73 -21.20 13.21
C MET A 66 27.33 -22.68 13.35
N THR A 67 26.89 -23.07 14.57
CA THR A 67 26.38 -24.41 14.86
C THR A 67 24.88 -24.55 14.53
N PRO A 68 24.37 -25.75 14.19
CA PRO A 68 22.95 -25.98 13.91
C PRO A 68 21.98 -25.62 15.05
N GLN A 69 22.45 -25.52 16.29
CA GLN A 69 21.64 -25.11 17.44
C GLN A 69 21.39 -23.58 17.47
N MET A 70 22.31 -22.78 16.93
CA MET A 70 22.10 -21.33 16.74
C MET A 70 21.12 -21.05 15.58
N MET A 71 20.81 -22.04 14.74
CA MET A 71 19.86 -21.94 13.62
C MET A 71 18.39 -22.16 14.03
N LYS A 72 18.08 -22.42 15.32
CA LYS A 72 16.75 -22.88 15.77
C LYS A 72 15.69 -21.80 16.01
N LEU A 73 16.02 -20.50 15.92
CA LEU A 73 15.06 -19.41 16.15
C LEU A 73 14.71 -18.68 14.86
N SER A 74 14.23 -19.40 13.84
CA SER A 74 13.64 -18.71 12.68
C SER A 74 12.25 -18.22 13.05
N THR A 75 12.06 -16.91 12.97
CA THR A 75 10.73 -16.31 13.06
C THR A 75 9.88 -16.77 11.88
N PRO A 76 8.56 -16.96 12.06
CA PRO A 76 7.67 -17.20 10.95
C PRO A 76 7.67 -16.00 9.97
N PRO A 77 7.32 -16.20 8.69
CA PRO A 77 6.98 -15.09 7.80
C PRO A 77 5.98 -14.14 8.45
N LYS A 78 6.29 -12.84 8.40
CA LYS A 78 5.45 -11.77 8.96
C LYS A 78 4.80 -10.97 7.84
N ASN A 79 3.82 -10.15 8.21
CA ASN A 79 3.16 -9.20 7.30
C ASN A 79 2.71 -9.86 5.99
N ILE A 80 2.12 -11.05 6.10
CA ILE A 80 1.56 -11.77 4.95
C ILE A 80 0.37 -10.97 4.43
N ARG A 81 0.46 -10.53 3.19
CA ARG A 81 -0.49 -9.65 2.50
C ARG A 81 -0.93 -10.28 1.21
N THR A 82 -2.09 -9.86 0.71
CA THR A 82 -2.52 -10.21 -0.65
C THR A 82 -2.86 -8.97 -1.44
N PHE A 83 -2.66 -9.02 -2.75
CA PHE A 83 -2.96 -7.93 -3.67
C PHE A 83 -3.39 -8.49 -5.02
N ARG A 84 -4.07 -7.70 -5.85
CA ARG A 84 -4.48 -8.10 -7.20
C ARG A 84 -3.67 -7.34 -8.23
N MET A 85 -3.15 -8.07 -9.21
CA MET A 85 -2.46 -7.49 -10.35
C MET A 85 -3.29 -7.76 -11.61
N ASN A 86 -3.55 -6.72 -12.39
CA ASN A 86 -4.21 -6.89 -13.69
C ASN A 86 -3.25 -7.66 -14.61
N GLY A 87 -3.70 -8.81 -15.12
CA GLY A 87 -2.94 -9.52 -16.13
C GLY A 87 -2.75 -8.64 -17.36
N SER A 88 -1.52 -8.55 -17.85
CA SER A 88 -1.16 -7.96 -19.14
C SER A 88 -1.58 -8.86 -20.30
N SER A 89 -2.84 -9.29 -20.34
CA SER A 89 -3.41 -9.99 -21.48
C SER A 89 -4.09 -8.98 -22.41
N SER A 90 -3.35 -8.62 -23.46
CA SER A 90 -3.81 -7.84 -24.61
C SER A 90 -4.82 -8.65 -25.45
N SER A 91 -6.00 -8.96 -24.93
CA SER A 91 -7.15 -9.40 -25.73
C SER A 91 -8.39 -9.59 -24.86
N SER A 92 -9.43 -8.81 -25.18
CA SER A 92 -10.86 -9.08 -24.96
C SER A 92 -11.38 -9.32 -23.52
N SER A 93 -12.05 -8.29 -23.00
CA SER A 93 -13.34 -8.32 -22.31
C SER A 93 -13.54 -9.12 -21.00
N SER A 94 -12.48 -9.44 -20.27
CA SER A 94 -12.55 -9.57 -18.81
C SER A 94 -11.12 -9.55 -18.25
N SER A 95 -10.72 -8.46 -17.61
CA SER A 95 -9.44 -8.40 -16.91
C SER A 95 -9.48 -9.39 -15.74
N SER A 96 -9.01 -10.62 -15.95
CA SER A 96 -8.83 -11.58 -14.88
C SER A 96 -7.68 -11.09 -14.00
N SER A 97 -8.04 -10.35 -12.95
CA SER A 97 -7.07 -9.95 -11.93
C SER A 97 -6.54 -11.19 -11.24
N VAL A 98 -5.23 -11.40 -11.29
CA VAL A 98 -4.57 -12.49 -10.59
C VAL A 98 -4.39 -12.06 -9.14
N LEU A 99 -4.81 -12.89 -8.19
CA LEU A 99 -4.54 -12.67 -6.77
C LEU A 99 -3.09 -13.08 -6.50
N TRP A 100 -2.34 -12.21 -5.88
CA TRP A 100 -0.99 -12.41 -5.42
C TRP A 100 -0.96 -12.43 -3.91
N ILE A 101 0.01 -13.16 -3.37
CA ILE A 101 0.38 -13.13 -1.95
C ILE A 101 1.81 -12.64 -1.85
N CYS A 102 2.10 -11.81 -0.86
CA CYS A 102 3.45 -11.45 -0.46
C CYS A 102 3.62 -11.45 1.05
N TRP A 103 4.86 -11.45 1.51
CA TRP A 103 5.21 -11.40 2.94
C TRP A 103 6.60 -10.83 3.13
N ASP A 104 6.93 -10.47 4.36
CA ASP A 104 8.28 -10.08 4.71
C ASP A 104 9.11 -11.35 4.84
N SER A 105 10.26 -11.39 4.16
CA SER A 105 11.23 -12.46 4.36
C SER A 105 11.63 -12.45 5.84
N PRO A 106 11.57 -13.59 6.55
CA PRO A 106 12.06 -13.60 7.91
C PRO A 106 13.58 -13.52 7.85
N TYR A 107 14.07 -12.42 8.43
CA TYR A 107 15.46 -11.96 8.56
C TYR A 107 16.45 -12.95 9.20
N THR A 108 16.14 -14.24 9.26
CA THR A 108 16.82 -15.22 10.12
C THR A 108 17.28 -16.50 9.40
N GLY A 109 16.89 -16.74 8.14
CA GLY A 109 17.26 -17.95 7.40
C GLY A 109 18.65 -17.86 6.77
N LEU A 110 19.51 -18.87 6.95
CA LEU A 110 20.84 -18.93 6.33
C LEU A 110 20.83 -19.68 5.00
N GLY A 111 21.60 -19.20 4.01
CA GLY A 111 21.72 -19.86 2.72
C GLY A 111 20.53 -19.60 1.79
N LEU A 112 20.13 -20.61 1.00
CA LEU A 112 19.01 -20.46 0.07
C LEU A 112 17.69 -20.52 0.84
N ILE A 113 16.94 -19.42 0.80
CA ILE A 113 15.63 -19.29 1.44
C ILE A 113 14.53 -19.68 0.44
N SER A 114 13.60 -20.50 0.90
CA SER A 114 12.36 -20.87 0.22
C SER A 114 11.20 -20.85 1.23
N TYR A 115 9.99 -21.05 0.75
CA TYR A 115 8.78 -20.93 1.56
C TYR A 115 7.84 -22.07 1.23
N LYS A 116 7.25 -22.68 2.25
CA LYS A 116 6.18 -23.66 2.07
C LYS A 116 4.88 -23.09 2.60
N MET A 117 3.92 -23.01 1.71
CA MET A 117 2.55 -22.63 2.02
C MET A 117 1.71 -23.88 2.23
N LYS A 118 1.03 -23.92 3.37
CA LYS A 118 0.02 -24.92 3.66
C LYS A 118 -1.35 -24.26 3.51
N ARG A 119 -2.10 -24.68 2.49
CA ARG A 119 -3.47 -24.25 2.24
C ARG A 119 -4.45 -25.25 2.86
N THR A 120 -5.41 -24.75 3.62
CA THR A 120 -6.52 -25.52 4.19
C THR A 120 -7.83 -24.99 3.62
N GLU A 121 -8.43 -25.76 2.70
CA GLU A 121 -9.73 -25.45 2.11
C GLU A 121 -10.83 -26.02 3.03
N SER A 122 -11.82 -25.19 3.36
CA SER A 122 -13.05 -25.64 4.01
C SER A 122 -14.09 -25.91 2.94
N ASP A 123 -14.53 -27.16 2.81
CA ASP A 123 -15.62 -27.53 1.91
C ASP A 123 -16.95 -27.27 2.62
N SER A 124 -17.81 -26.41 2.07
CA SER A 124 -19.07 -26.01 2.74
C SER A 124 -20.07 -27.15 2.89
N MET A 125 -19.85 -28.27 2.19
CA MET A 125 -20.74 -29.44 2.21
C MET A 125 -20.17 -30.69 2.87
N THR A 126 -18.89 -30.71 3.26
CA THR A 126 -18.32 -31.87 3.98
C THR A 126 -17.40 -31.42 5.11
N THR A 127 -17.42 -32.12 6.25
CA THR A 127 -16.48 -31.90 7.38
C THR A 127 -15.02 -32.23 7.05
N THR A 128 -14.71 -32.54 5.79
CA THR A 128 -13.39 -32.95 5.32
C THR A 128 -12.53 -31.74 4.94
N LYS A 129 -11.50 -31.45 5.74
CA LYS A 129 -10.50 -30.42 5.42
C LYS A 129 -9.49 -30.96 4.40
N LYS A 130 -9.43 -30.39 3.20
CA LYS A 130 -8.39 -30.70 2.22
C LYS A 130 -7.18 -29.80 2.45
N GLN A 131 -6.01 -30.41 2.61
CA GLN A 131 -4.74 -29.70 2.76
C GLN A 131 -3.91 -29.83 1.49
N LYS A 132 -3.47 -28.70 0.93
CA LYS A 132 -2.51 -28.65 -0.18
C LYS A 132 -1.25 -27.96 0.29
N LYS A 133 -0.09 -28.49 -0.11
CA LYS A 133 1.22 -27.88 0.14
C LYS A 133 1.78 -27.36 -1.18
N GLN A 134 2.30 -26.15 -1.15
CA GLN A 134 2.98 -25.53 -2.29
C GLN A 134 4.31 -24.94 -1.81
N GLU A 135 5.34 -25.08 -2.64
CA GLU A 135 6.67 -24.55 -2.36
C GLU A 135 6.93 -23.36 -3.28
N PHE A 136 7.56 -22.33 -2.72
CA PHE A 136 7.87 -21.07 -3.37
C PHE A 136 9.30 -20.66 -3.08
N THR A 137 9.96 -20.02 -4.03
CA THR A 137 11.32 -19.49 -3.85
C THR A 137 11.32 -17.97 -3.60
N TYR A 138 10.19 -17.32 -3.84
CA TYR A 138 10.05 -15.87 -3.81
C TYR A 138 9.13 -15.43 -2.68
N VAL A 139 9.31 -14.20 -2.19
CA VAL A 139 8.43 -13.57 -1.19
C VAL A 139 7.11 -13.07 -1.75
N ALA A 140 6.92 -13.11 -3.08
CA ALA A 140 5.68 -12.75 -3.75
C ALA A 140 5.34 -13.81 -4.80
N ASN A 141 4.13 -14.36 -4.75
CA ASN A 141 3.71 -15.42 -5.67
C ASN A 141 2.24 -15.28 -6.07
N PRO A 142 1.88 -15.67 -7.30
CA PRO A 142 0.48 -15.73 -7.70
C PRO A 142 -0.21 -16.89 -6.97
N LEU A 143 -1.43 -16.63 -6.50
CA LEU A 143 -2.32 -17.62 -5.93
C LEU A 143 -3.21 -18.23 -7.02
N PRO A 144 -3.48 -19.55 -6.97
CA PRO A 144 -4.42 -20.18 -7.91
C PRO A 144 -5.80 -19.54 -7.84
N SER A 145 -6.51 -19.48 -8.96
CA SER A 145 -7.91 -19.06 -9.02
C SER A 145 -8.77 -19.84 -8.03
N LEU A 146 -9.64 -19.12 -7.31
CA LEU A 146 -10.33 -19.63 -6.13
C LEU A 146 -11.67 -20.28 -6.49
N SER A 147 -11.88 -21.51 -6.01
CA SER A 147 -13.20 -22.15 -5.98
C SER A 147 -13.90 -21.99 -4.63
N ASN A 148 -13.16 -21.91 -3.52
CA ASN A 148 -13.67 -21.84 -2.14
C ASN A 148 -12.75 -20.99 -1.24
N ASP A 149 -13.30 -20.52 -0.11
CA ASP A 149 -12.57 -19.89 0.99
C ASP A 149 -11.52 -20.86 1.55
N TYR A 150 -10.38 -20.33 1.96
CA TYR A 150 -9.31 -21.12 2.55
C TYR A 150 -8.48 -20.30 3.50
N SER A 151 -7.85 -21.01 4.44
CA SER A 151 -6.77 -20.45 5.25
C SER A 151 -5.44 -20.88 4.69
N LEU A 152 -4.43 -20.02 4.81
CA LEU A 152 -3.05 -20.35 4.51
C LEU A 152 -2.15 -20.07 5.70
N THR A 153 -1.16 -20.93 5.89
CA THR A 153 0.00 -20.66 6.74
C THR A 153 1.26 -20.79 5.90
N LEU A 154 2.24 -19.93 6.17
CA LEU A 154 3.54 -19.91 5.50
C LEU A 154 4.62 -20.32 6.48
N SER A 155 5.57 -21.12 6.02
CA SER A 155 6.78 -21.47 6.77
C SER A 155 7.99 -21.18 5.90
N THR A 156 9.04 -20.64 6.50
CA THR A 156 10.30 -20.44 5.79
C THR A 156 11.11 -21.71 5.88
N TRP A 157 11.70 -22.07 4.75
CA TRP A 157 12.61 -23.18 4.61
C TRP A 157 13.93 -22.63 4.15
N TRP A 158 15.02 -23.17 4.65
CA TRP A 158 16.32 -22.80 4.14
C TRP A 158 17.24 -24.01 4.05
N THR A 159 18.14 -23.94 3.07
CA THR A 159 19.16 -24.97 2.86
C THR A 159 20.52 -24.36 3.10
N TYR A 160 21.23 -24.88 4.10
CA TYR A 160 22.60 -24.50 4.41
C TYR A 160 23.45 -25.74 4.62
N LYS A 161 24.63 -25.81 3.97
CA LYS A 161 25.52 -26.99 4.00
C LYS A 161 24.77 -28.32 3.77
N GLN A 162 23.88 -28.32 2.77
CA GLN A 162 23.01 -29.47 2.39
C GLN A 162 22.01 -29.93 3.47
N ARG A 163 21.82 -29.17 4.55
CA ARG A 163 20.79 -29.43 5.56
C ARG A 163 19.62 -28.51 5.37
N GLN A 164 18.42 -29.08 5.40
CA GLN A 164 17.17 -28.32 5.36
C GLN A 164 16.67 -28.03 6.77
N HIS A 165 16.22 -26.80 6.95
CA HIS A 165 15.64 -26.31 8.18
C HIS A 165 14.34 -25.58 7.88
N ALA A 166 13.45 -25.51 8.86
CA ALA A 166 12.15 -24.86 8.72
C ALA A 166 11.81 -24.02 9.94
N SER A 167 11.14 -22.90 9.72
CA SER A 167 10.58 -22.06 10.78
C SER A 167 9.31 -22.69 11.36
N VAL A 168 8.86 -22.17 12.49
CA VAL A 168 7.45 -22.33 12.86
C VAL A 168 6.55 -21.69 11.79
N PRO A 169 5.35 -22.24 11.53
CA PRO A 169 4.40 -21.61 10.61
C PRO A 169 3.95 -20.23 11.09
N SER A 170 3.62 -19.36 10.16
CA SER A 170 2.96 -18.09 10.41
C SER A 170 1.58 -18.26 11.04
N GLU A 171 1.04 -17.14 11.50
CA GLU A 171 -0.40 -17.03 11.73
C GLU A 171 -1.19 -17.38 10.46
N SER A 172 -2.40 -17.88 10.67
CA SER A 172 -3.29 -18.31 9.60
C SER A 172 -3.95 -17.10 8.96
N VAL A 173 -3.71 -16.89 7.67
CA VAL A 173 -4.38 -15.85 6.88
C VAL A 173 -5.59 -16.45 6.18
N SER A 174 -6.77 -15.87 6.41
CA SER A 174 -8.00 -16.27 5.74
C SER A 174 -8.13 -15.54 4.40
N ILE A 175 -8.23 -16.31 3.32
CA ILE A 175 -8.51 -15.83 1.98
C ILE A 175 -9.93 -16.24 1.62
N LEU A 176 -10.77 -15.24 1.40
CA LEU A 176 -12.17 -15.46 1.01
C LEU A 176 -12.24 -15.64 -0.51
N ARG A 177 -13.11 -16.55 -0.98
CA ARG A 177 -13.44 -16.75 -2.39
C ARG A 177 -13.88 -15.42 -3.03
N ASP A 178 -14.69 -14.69 -2.28
CA ASP A 178 -15.18 -13.36 -2.60
C ASP A 178 -14.35 -12.28 -1.88
N SER A 179 -13.08 -12.54 -1.60
CA SER A 179 -12.12 -11.43 -1.49
C SER A 179 -11.90 -10.83 -2.89
N THR A 180 -12.97 -10.31 -3.50
CA THR A 180 -13.01 -8.89 -3.84
C THR A 180 -12.66 -8.17 -2.54
N SER A 181 -11.36 -8.09 -2.28
CA SER A 181 -10.70 -7.44 -1.15
C SER A 181 -11.23 -6.03 -1.02
N ALA A 182 -12.39 -5.84 -0.38
CA ALA A 182 -13.24 -4.64 -0.46
C ALA A 182 -12.83 -3.83 -1.68
N THR A 183 -12.91 -4.44 -2.89
CA THR A 183 -12.32 -3.81 -4.06
C THR A 183 -13.18 -2.61 -4.24
N ASP A 184 -12.62 -1.48 -3.84
CA ASP A 184 -13.27 -0.20 -3.78
C ASP A 184 -14.20 -0.13 -4.98
N SER A 185 -15.50 -0.29 -4.71
CA SER A 185 -16.50 -0.58 -5.75
C SER A 185 -16.31 0.48 -6.82
N GLU A 186 -16.51 0.17 -8.10
CA GLU A 186 -16.36 1.19 -9.15
C GLU A 186 -17.25 2.43 -8.91
N HIS A 187 -18.20 2.32 -7.98
CA HIS A 187 -19.09 3.37 -7.52
C HIS A 187 -18.65 4.05 -6.21
N MET A 188 -17.54 3.66 -5.59
CA MET A 188 -17.04 4.33 -4.41
C MET A 188 -16.33 5.63 -4.77
N LEU A 189 -16.79 6.70 -4.14
CA LEU A 189 -16.18 8.02 -4.19
C LEU A 189 -15.40 8.25 -2.89
N HIS A 190 -14.09 8.45 -3.03
CA HIS A 190 -13.21 8.93 -1.99
C HIS A 190 -13.25 10.44 -1.94
N VAL A 191 -13.69 10.99 -0.82
CA VAL A 191 -13.70 12.43 -0.60
C VAL A 191 -12.67 12.77 0.45
N ILE A 192 -11.65 13.55 0.04
CA ILE A 192 -10.58 14.02 0.92
C ILE A 192 -10.87 15.49 1.24
N LEU A 193 -11.00 15.79 2.53
CA LEU A 193 -11.23 17.12 3.05
C LEU A 193 -9.93 17.69 3.61
N LEU A 194 -9.56 18.87 3.11
CA LEU A 194 -8.43 19.67 3.57
C LEU A 194 -8.95 20.87 4.35
N THR A 195 -8.43 21.07 5.55
CA THR A 195 -8.76 22.22 6.39
C THR A 195 -7.62 22.54 7.33
N ASN A 196 -7.47 23.80 7.75
CA ASN A 196 -6.54 24.20 8.81
C ASN A 196 -7.24 24.35 10.16
N LYS A 197 -8.51 23.95 10.25
CA LYS A 197 -9.33 24.05 11.45
C LYS A 197 -9.56 22.68 12.06
N GLU A 198 -9.24 22.56 13.34
CA GLU A 198 -9.62 21.40 14.13
C GLU A 198 -10.94 21.69 14.88
N LEU A 199 -11.84 20.71 14.91
CA LEU A 199 -13.12 20.83 15.61
C LEU A 199 -12.99 20.29 17.03
N TYR A 200 -13.17 21.16 18.03
CA TYR A 200 -13.25 20.74 19.43
C TYR A 200 -14.69 20.31 19.75
N GLY A 201 -14.93 18.99 19.80
CA GLY A 201 -16.23 18.43 20.19
C GLY A 201 -17.27 18.32 19.06
N GLY A 202 -16.81 18.22 17.81
CA GLY A 202 -17.65 18.00 16.63
C GLY A 202 -16.98 17.15 15.57
N SER A 203 -17.69 16.89 14.47
CA SER A 203 -17.15 16.17 13.31
C SER A 203 -17.58 16.80 11.98
N TYR A 204 -16.75 16.67 10.96
CA TYR A 204 -17.14 17.04 9.60
C TYR A 204 -18.06 15.96 9.03
N VAL A 205 -19.06 16.37 8.26
CA VAL A 205 -19.91 15.46 7.48
C VAL A 205 -20.06 15.94 6.04
N LEU A 206 -20.02 14.99 5.12
CA LEU A 206 -20.36 15.20 3.72
C LEU A 206 -21.89 15.10 3.56
N HIS A 207 -22.48 16.09 2.91
CA HIS A 207 -23.91 16.18 2.67
C HIS A 207 -24.20 16.24 1.16
N SER A 208 -24.97 15.28 0.67
CA SER A 208 -25.41 15.20 -0.73
C SER A 208 -26.63 16.09 -0.98
N ILE A 209 -26.68 16.83 -2.10
CA ILE A 209 -27.75 17.81 -2.39
C ILE A 209 -28.84 17.23 -3.32
N VAL A 210 -28.92 15.90 -3.49
CA VAL A 210 -29.63 15.31 -4.65
C VAL A 210 -30.91 14.54 -4.32
N SER A 211 -31.24 14.37 -3.05
CA SER A 211 -32.54 13.83 -2.67
C SER A 211 -33.08 14.59 -1.48
N ASP A 212 -34.40 14.58 -1.31
CA ASP A 212 -35.08 15.09 -0.11
C ASP A 212 -34.65 14.33 1.17
N ALA A 213 -33.81 13.29 1.04
CA ALA A 213 -33.17 12.62 2.15
C ALA A 213 -31.87 13.34 2.54
N ASP A 214 -31.84 13.87 3.75
CA ASP A 214 -30.69 14.52 4.38
C ASP A 214 -29.65 13.44 4.77
N VAL A 215 -28.93 12.92 3.77
CA VAL A 215 -27.88 11.90 3.95
C VAL A 215 -26.57 12.59 4.32
N HIS A 216 -26.09 12.29 5.53
CA HIS A 216 -24.83 12.78 6.07
C HIS A 216 -23.84 11.64 6.22
N MET A 217 -22.68 11.74 5.59
CA MET A 217 -21.60 10.76 5.70
C MET A 217 -20.48 11.35 6.55
N PRO A 218 -20.03 10.66 7.62
CA PRO A 218 -19.00 11.19 8.49
C PRO A 218 -17.64 11.21 7.78
N PHE A 219 -16.89 12.26 8.04
CA PHE A 219 -15.46 12.30 7.75
C PHE A 219 -14.67 11.75 8.93
N GLU A 220 -13.68 10.93 8.64
CA GLU A 220 -12.71 10.40 9.61
C GLU A 220 -11.40 11.18 9.49
N LYS A 221 -10.80 11.58 10.63
CA LYS A 221 -9.48 12.22 10.61
C LYS A 221 -8.44 11.15 10.28
N VAL A 222 -7.62 11.39 9.26
CA VAL A 222 -6.67 10.39 8.75
C VAL A 222 -5.21 10.67 9.08
N SER A 223 -4.92 11.85 9.62
CA SER A 223 -3.59 12.24 10.06
C SER A 223 -3.69 12.92 11.43
N ASN A 224 -2.73 12.63 12.31
CA ASN A 224 -2.67 13.25 13.62
C ASN A 224 -2.08 14.67 13.52
N ASP A 225 -1.08 14.83 12.67
CA ASP A 225 -0.28 16.05 12.53
C ASP A 225 -0.84 17.02 11.49
N SER A 226 -1.84 16.60 10.74
CA SER A 226 -2.53 17.44 9.76
C SER A 226 -4.05 17.26 9.83
N ASN A 227 -4.78 18.31 9.52
CA ASN A 227 -6.24 18.31 9.51
C ASN A 227 -6.76 17.83 8.14
N VAL A 228 -6.38 16.60 7.80
CA VAL A 228 -6.88 15.86 6.64
C VAL A 228 -7.93 14.88 7.11
N TYR A 229 -9.07 14.88 6.43
CA TYR A 229 -10.15 13.95 6.70
C TYR A 229 -10.57 13.19 5.45
N TRP A 230 -11.12 11.99 5.65
CA TRP A 230 -11.51 11.08 4.59
C TRP A 230 -12.95 10.62 4.77
N CYS A 231 -13.72 10.63 3.69
CA CYS A 231 -15.09 10.12 3.65
C CYS A 231 -15.23 9.18 2.45
N LEU A 232 -15.88 8.04 2.69
CA LEU A 232 -16.23 7.08 1.64
C LEU A 232 -17.72 7.22 1.31
N TYR A 233 -18.04 7.47 0.04
CA TYR A 233 -19.42 7.55 -0.43
C TYR A 233 -19.69 6.50 -1.50
N ASP A 234 -20.51 5.50 -1.17
CA ASP A 234 -20.99 4.52 -2.13
C ASP A 234 -22.10 5.08 -3.04
N LEU A 235 -21.76 5.36 -4.29
CA LEU A 235 -22.70 5.80 -5.32
C LEU A 235 -23.57 4.65 -5.86
N SER A 236 -23.34 3.39 -5.44
CA SER A 236 -24.12 2.24 -5.90
C SER A 236 -25.61 2.36 -5.58
N THR A 237 -25.91 2.93 -4.42
CA THR A 237 -27.25 3.14 -3.86
C THR A 237 -27.93 4.41 -4.39
N SER A 238 -27.19 5.24 -5.12
CA SER A 238 -27.66 6.54 -5.52
C SER A 238 -28.26 6.51 -6.94
N PRO A 239 -29.39 7.19 -7.21
CA PRO A 239 -29.92 7.37 -8.57
C PRO A 239 -28.99 8.20 -9.48
N LEU A 240 -27.82 8.61 -8.97
CA LEU A 240 -26.85 9.54 -9.54
C LEU A 240 -25.78 8.94 -10.44
N LYS A 241 -25.79 7.62 -10.68
CA LYS A 241 -24.72 6.96 -11.46
C LYS A 241 -24.44 7.62 -12.81
N THR A 242 -25.41 8.33 -13.39
CA THR A 242 -25.34 8.89 -14.73
C THR A 242 -25.35 10.42 -14.79
N LYS A 243 -25.51 11.13 -13.66
CA LYS A 243 -25.62 12.61 -13.65
C LYS A 243 -24.69 13.23 -12.64
N ALA A 244 -24.08 14.34 -13.02
CA ALA A 244 -23.31 15.14 -12.10
C ALA A 244 -24.19 15.68 -10.97
N PHE A 245 -23.61 15.81 -9.79
CA PHE A 245 -24.31 16.32 -8.62
C PHE A 245 -23.44 17.20 -7.76
N HIS A 246 -24.03 17.79 -6.72
CA HIS A 246 -23.30 18.66 -5.81
C HIS A 246 -23.29 18.09 -4.40
N VAL A 247 -22.16 18.26 -3.74
CA VAL A 247 -21.97 17.97 -2.32
C VAL A 247 -21.60 19.24 -1.55
N ARG A 248 -21.82 19.20 -0.24
CA ARG A 248 -21.44 20.24 0.73
C ARG A 248 -20.80 19.61 1.95
N VAL A 249 -20.02 20.40 2.68
CA VAL A 249 -19.47 20.00 3.98
C VAL A 249 -20.21 20.75 5.08
N LYS A 250 -20.75 20.00 6.05
CA LYS A 250 -21.36 20.53 7.27
C LYS A 250 -20.51 20.10 8.48
N CYS A 251 -20.65 20.83 9.58
CA CYS A 251 -20.11 20.45 10.88
C CYS A 251 -21.25 19.87 11.71
N LYS A 252 -21.05 18.71 12.32
CA LYS A 252 -21.92 18.13 13.32
C LYS A 252 -21.38 18.52 14.70
N GLU A 253 -22.15 19.30 15.45
CA GLU A 253 -21.81 19.72 16.82
C GLU A 253 -22.97 19.39 17.76
N LYS A 254 -22.66 19.15 19.04
CA LYS A 254 -23.70 19.01 20.07
C LYS A 254 -24.16 20.38 20.53
N ASN A 255 -25.46 20.63 20.47
CA ASN A 255 -26.04 21.86 20.98
C ASN A 255 -25.98 21.84 22.52
N SER A 256 -25.33 22.85 23.10
CA SER A 256 -25.10 22.96 24.55
C SER A 256 -26.38 23.03 25.38
N ARG A 257 -27.52 23.43 24.79
CA ARG A 257 -28.80 23.59 25.49
C ARG A 257 -29.62 22.32 25.58
N ASN A 258 -29.56 21.44 24.58
CA ASN A 258 -30.43 20.26 24.50
C ASN A 258 -29.70 18.95 24.21
N ASN A 259 -28.36 18.98 24.11
CA ASN A 259 -27.50 17.85 23.79
C ASN A 259 -27.88 17.11 22.50
N LYS A 260 -28.64 17.76 21.60
CA LYS A 260 -28.98 17.22 20.29
C LYS A 260 -27.92 17.62 19.27
N ASP A 261 -27.68 16.72 18.33
CA ASP A 261 -26.81 16.98 17.18
C ASP A 261 -27.41 18.10 16.32
N GLN A 262 -26.61 19.11 16.03
CA GLN A 262 -26.93 20.19 15.12
C GLN A 262 -25.92 20.20 13.98
N PHE A 263 -26.42 20.29 12.75
CA PHE A 263 -25.58 20.42 11.57
C PHE A 263 -25.48 21.89 11.18
N LYS A 264 -24.26 22.44 11.23
CA LYS A 264 -23.95 23.81 10.84
C LYS A 264 -23.21 23.80 9.50
N LEU A 265 -23.65 24.63 8.57
CA LEU A 265 -22.95 24.78 7.30
C LEU A 265 -21.62 25.51 7.52
N ILE A 266 -20.53 24.96 6.98
CA ILE A 266 -19.17 25.52 7.15
C ILE A 266 -18.80 26.40 5.97
N SER A 267 -19.24 26.02 4.77
CA SER A 267 -19.05 26.80 3.54
C SER A 267 -20.32 26.74 2.69
N GLU A 268 -20.64 27.86 2.04
CA GLU A 268 -21.71 27.91 1.03
C GLU A 268 -21.31 27.23 -0.28
N ASP A 269 -20.01 27.02 -0.48
CA ASP A 269 -19.42 26.37 -1.65
C ASP A 269 -20.09 25.02 -1.91
N ARG A 270 -20.27 24.72 -3.19
CA ARG A 270 -20.82 23.46 -3.68
C ARG A 270 -19.79 22.81 -4.57
N TRP A 271 -19.45 21.55 -4.28
CA TRP A 271 -18.50 20.81 -5.10
C TRP A 271 -19.24 19.90 -6.05
N LYS A 272 -19.01 20.11 -7.34
CA LYS A 272 -19.58 19.27 -8.39
C LYS A 272 -18.83 17.92 -8.43
N VAL A 273 -19.58 16.85 -8.26
CA VAL A 273 -19.13 15.47 -8.47
C VAL A 273 -19.58 15.06 -9.86
N GLU A 274 -18.61 14.81 -10.74
CA GLU A 274 -18.88 14.28 -12.07
C GLU A 274 -19.18 12.77 -11.99
N PRO A 275 -19.99 12.22 -12.92
CA PRO A 275 -20.14 10.78 -13.05
C PRO A 275 -18.78 10.09 -13.18
N PHE A 276 -18.64 8.91 -12.57
CA PHE A 276 -17.41 8.10 -12.60
C PHE A 276 -16.18 8.71 -11.93
N ARG A 277 -16.29 9.90 -11.34
CA ARG A 277 -15.20 10.45 -10.53
C ARG A 277 -15.07 9.61 -9.26
N ARG A 278 -13.88 9.04 -9.04
CA ARG A 278 -13.59 8.19 -7.87
C ARG A 278 -12.95 8.93 -6.70
N VAL A 279 -12.39 10.11 -6.96
CA VAL A 279 -11.71 10.91 -5.96
C VAL A 279 -12.14 12.36 -6.08
N LEU A 280 -12.50 12.98 -4.96
CA LEU A 280 -12.79 14.41 -4.86
C LEU A 280 -11.94 15.03 -3.75
N ILE A 281 -11.19 16.07 -4.09
CA ILE A 281 -10.52 16.94 -3.10
C ILE A 281 -11.43 18.13 -2.80
N ILE A 282 -11.77 18.29 -1.52
CA ILE A 282 -12.50 19.45 -0.99
C ILE A 282 -11.53 20.23 -0.09
N ASP A 283 -11.31 21.49 -0.40
CA ASP A 283 -10.47 22.37 0.42
C ASP A 283 -11.33 23.50 1.01
N ILE A 284 -11.46 23.49 2.33
CA ILE A 284 -12.14 24.52 3.13
C ILE A 284 -11.15 25.29 4.01
N THR A 285 -9.85 25.23 3.70
CA THR A 285 -8.80 25.89 4.47
C THR A 285 -9.05 27.41 4.50
N GLU A 286 -9.11 27.96 5.71
CA GLU A 286 -9.31 29.39 5.91
C GLU A 286 -8.05 30.15 5.49
N ARG A 287 -8.22 31.17 4.64
CA ARG A 287 -7.10 31.99 4.15
C ARG A 287 -6.59 32.87 5.29
N LYS A 288 -5.29 32.76 5.63
CA LYS A 288 -4.66 33.71 6.55
C LYS A 288 -4.54 35.07 5.87
N SER A 289 -4.94 36.14 6.57
CA SER A 289 -4.78 37.50 6.08
C SER A 289 -3.41 38.01 6.50
N PHE A 290 -2.45 38.06 5.56
CA PHE A 290 -1.16 38.70 5.77
C PHE A 290 -1.02 39.84 4.76
N PHE A 291 -0.84 41.07 5.24
CA PHE A 291 -0.52 42.25 4.42
C PHE A 291 -1.37 42.38 3.13
N ASN A 292 -2.70 42.43 3.26
CA ASN A 292 -3.67 42.58 2.15
C ASN A 292 -3.77 41.42 1.14
N TYR A 293 -3.01 40.34 1.30
CA TYR A 293 -3.16 39.12 0.50
C TYR A 293 -3.72 37.98 1.37
N ARG A 294 -4.81 37.37 0.90
CA ARG A 294 -5.40 36.16 1.50
C ARG A 294 -4.97 34.96 0.67
N SER A 295 -3.95 34.24 1.12
CA SER A 295 -3.48 32.99 0.52
C SER A 295 -3.22 31.92 1.57
N ILE A 296 -3.35 30.66 1.17
CA ILE A 296 -2.93 29.53 1.99
C ILE A 296 -1.43 29.29 1.70
N PRO A 297 -0.58 29.17 2.73
CA PRO A 297 0.85 29.01 2.54
C PRO A 297 1.20 27.59 2.07
N HIS A 298 2.33 27.44 1.39
CA HIS A 298 2.75 26.18 0.75
C HIS A 298 2.99 25.04 1.76
N ASP A 299 3.55 25.38 2.93
CA ASP A 299 3.82 24.46 4.03
C ASP A 299 2.55 23.74 4.52
N GLU A 300 1.39 24.39 4.44
CA GLU A 300 0.13 23.75 4.80
C GLU A 300 -0.25 22.62 3.82
N TYR A 301 0.01 22.80 2.52
CA TYR A 301 -0.18 21.74 1.53
C TYR A 301 0.85 20.62 1.65
N GLU A 302 2.08 20.93 2.10
CA GLU A 302 3.05 19.88 2.42
C GLU A 302 2.55 19.00 3.58
N LYS A 303 1.99 19.60 4.65
CA LYS A 303 1.39 18.85 5.76
C LYS A 303 0.23 17.98 5.29
N TYR A 304 -0.66 18.52 4.46
CA TYR A 304 -1.77 17.74 3.91
C TYR A 304 -1.28 16.56 3.07
N LEU A 305 -0.27 16.77 2.23
CA LEU A 305 0.33 15.71 1.43
C LEU A 305 0.91 14.60 2.31
N LEU A 306 1.65 14.95 3.36
CA LEU A 306 2.20 13.97 4.30
C LEU A 306 1.11 13.16 4.99
N GLY A 307 0.06 13.82 5.48
CA GLY A 307 -1.08 13.14 6.09
C GLY A 307 -1.82 12.19 5.13
N ILE A 308 -1.96 12.58 3.85
CA ILE A 308 -2.50 11.70 2.81
C ILE A 308 -1.57 10.50 2.57
N LEU A 309 -0.26 10.73 2.43
CA LEU A 309 0.72 9.67 2.17
C LEU A 309 0.79 8.64 3.30
N GLU A 310 0.78 9.10 4.55
CA GLU A 310 0.73 8.23 5.72
C GLU A 310 -0.52 7.36 5.71
N HIS A 311 -1.69 7.96 5.52
CA HIS A 311 -2.94 7.21 5.45
C HIS A 311 -2.93 6.20 4.31
N LEU A 312 -2.52 6.62 3.11
CA LEU A 312 -2.41 5.72 1.96
C LEU A 312 -1.46 4.56 2.24
N TYR A 313 -0.30 4.82 2.84
CA TYR A 313 0.68 3.79 3.21
C TYR A 313 0.11 2.77 4.19
N PHE A 314 -0.61 3.23 5.23
CA PHE A 314 -1.24 2.34 6.21
C PHE A 314 -2.43 1.54 5.64
N GLN A 315 -3.19 2.13 4.71
CA GLN A 315 -4.41 1.52 4.17
C GLN A 315 -4.18 0.70 2.89
N LEU A 316 -2.99 0.84 2.28
CA LEU A 316 -2.61 0.13 1.06
C LEU A 316 -2.73 -1.38 1.28
N ASN A 317 -3.57 -2.04 0.48
CA ASN A 317 -3.88 -3.47 0.52
C ASN A 317 -4.82 -3.93 1.65
N ALA A 318 -5.22 -3.07 2.59
CA ALA A 318 -6.26 -3.39 3.57
C ALA A 318 -7.65 -3.04 3.01
N PHE A 319 -7.86 -1.77 2.68
CA PHE A 319 -9.16 -1.26 2.20
C PHE A 319 -9.03 -0.43 0.92
N LEU A 320 -7.80 -0.08 0.54
CA LEU A 320 -7.54 0.80 -0.59
C LEU A 320 -6.65 0.12 -1.63
N SER A 321 -7.11 0.11 -2.88
CA SER A 321 -6.35 -0.44 -4.01
C SER A 321 -5.26 0.54 -4.45
N LEU A 322 -4.15 0.01 -4.98
CA LEU A 322 -3.06 0.84 -5.52
C LEU A 322 -3.53 1.85 -6.59
N PRO A 323 -4.40 1.49 -7.57
CA PRO A 323 -4.92 2.46 -8.53
C PRO A 323 -5.66 3.63 -7.87
N VAL A 324 -6.43 3.37 -6.81
CA VAL A 324 -7.12 4.43 -6.05
C VAL A 324 -6.12 5.30 -5.31
N ALA A 325 -5.10 4.72 -4.66
CA ALA A 325 -4.04 5.49 -3.99
C ALA A 325 -3.36 6.46 -4.95
N LEU A 326 -2.97 5.96 -6.13
CA LEU A 326 -2.34 6.78 -7.18
C LEU A 326 -3.29 7.87 -7.69
N ASN A 327 -4.58 7.56 -7.85
CA ASN A 327 -5.59 8.54 -8.24
C ASN A 327 -5.79 9.63 -7.17
N VAL A 328 -5.73 9.27 -5.87
CA VAL A 328 -5.78 10.24 -4.76
C VAL A 328 -4.61 11.22 -4.83
N LEU A 329 -3.39 10.71 -5.00
CA LEU A 329 -2.21 11.54 -5.15
C LEU A 329 -2.27 12.42 -6.40
N GLN A 330 -2.71 11.86 -7.53
CA GLN A 330 -2.87 12.59 -8.78
C GLN A 330 -3.89 13.73 -8.66
N GLU A 331 -5.07 13.47 -8.11
CA GLU A 331 -6.11 14.47 -7.92
C GLU A 331 -5.69 15.56 -6.93
N PHE A 332 -4.93 15.21 -5.88
CA PHE A 332 -4.34 16.20 -4.98
C PHE A 332 -3.33 17.11 -5.68
N LEU A 333 -2.44 16.56 -6.51
CA LEU A 333 -1.47 17.35 -7.27
C LEU A 333 -2.17 18.24 -8.32
N ILE A 334 -3.18 17.72 -9.03
CA ILE A 334 -4.01 18.51 -9.96
C ILE A 334 -4.73 19.64 -9.22
N TYR A 335 -5.27 19.36 -8.03
CA TYR A 335 -5.90 20.35 -7.18
C TYR A 335 -4.90 21.47 -6.84
N CYS A 336 -3.71 21.13 -6.36
CA CYS A 336 -2.65 22.08 -6.02
C CYS A 336 -2.23 22.95 -7.23
N ALA A 337 -2.07 22.33 -8.39
CA ALA A 337 -1.71 23.04 -9.63
C ALA A 337 -2.79 24.05 -10.07
N LYS A 338 -4.08 23.71 -9.90
CA LYS A 338 -5.20 24.62 -10.18
C LYS A 338 -5.37 25.70 -9.12
N ALA A 339 -5.19 25.36 -7.84
CA ALA A 339 -5.31 26.28 -6.71
C ALA A 339 -4.30 27.44 -6.79
N LYS A 340 -3.18 27.25 -7.49
CA LYS A 340 -2.20 28.28 -7.86
C LYS A 340 -2.84 29.51 -8.55
N ASN A 341 -3.97 29.33 -9.24
CA ASN A 341 -4.62 30.41 -9.98
C ASN A 341 -5.69 31.17 -9.16
N ASP A 342 -6.28 30.55 -8.14
CA ASP A 342 -7.50 31.10 -7.48
C ASP A 342 -7.40 31.29 -5.95
N ARG A 343 -6.51 30.56 -5.25
CA ARG A 343 -6.49 30.52 -3.77
C ARG A 343 -5.09 30.67 -3.14
N CYS A 344 -4.02 30.34 -3.85
CA CYS A 344 -2.67 30.26 -3.28
C CYS A 344 -1.62 30.90 -4.19
N GLN A 345 -0.77 31.77 -3.63
CA GLN A 345 0.44 32.18 -4.35
C GLN A 345 1.44 31.02 -4.29
N ALA A 346 1.50 30.27 -5.38
CA ALA A 346 2.55 29.29 -5.70
C ALA A 346 2.69 28.09 -4.73
N VAL A 347 1.76 27.13 -4.82
CA VAL A 347 2.10 25.76 -4.41
C VAL A 347 3.22 25.25 -5.33
N ASN A 348 4.37 24.89 -4.75
CA ASN A 348 5.50 24.38 -5.51
C ASN A 348 5.34 22.88 -5.79
N GLU A 349 4.83 22.55 -6.98
CA GLU A 349 4.61 21.16 -7.40
C GLU A 349 5.90 20.33 -7.39
N LYS A 350 7.06 20.93 -7.69
CA LYS A 350 8.36 20.25 -7.67
C LYS A 350 8.74 19.81 -6.26
N ASP A 351 8.48 20.67 -5.27
CA ASP A 351 8.73 20.37 -3.87
C ASP A 351 7.78 19.28 -3.36
N LEU A 352 6.48 19.32 -3.71
CA LEU A 352 5.53 18.25 -3.38
C LEU A 352 5.96 16.90 -3.97
N LYS A 353 6.39 16.86 -5.24
CA LYS A 353 6.90 15.63 -5.87
C LYS A 353 8.16 15.10 -5.21
N ARG A 354 9.06 16.01 -4.80
CA ARG A 354 10.25 15.64 -4.01
C ARG A 354 9.83 15.02 -2.67
N LYS A 355 8.85 15.61 -1.97
CA LYS A 355 8.32 15.08 -0.69
C LYS A 355 7.71 13.69 -0.83
N ILE A 356 6.96 13.42 -1.89
CA ILE A 356 6.47 12.06 -2.20
C ILE A 356 7.65 11.09 -2.33
N SER A 357 8.67 11.49 -3.09
CA SER A 357 9.85 10.64 -3.32
C SER A 357 10.64 10.38 -2.04
N GLU A 358 10.82 11.40 -1.19
CA GLU A 358 11.46 11.29 0.12
C GLU A 358 10.69 10.33 1.03
N PHE A 359 9.36 10.50 1.12
CA PHE A 359 8.49 9.65 1.94
C PHE A 359 8.56 8.18 1.49
N VAL A 360 8.45 7.92 0.18
CA VAL A 360 8.52 6.55 -0.35
C VAL A 360 9.88 5.92 -0.04
N LYS A 361 10.99 6.66 -0.24
CA LYS A 361 12.33 6.17 0.09
C LYS A 361 12.49 5.87 1.58
N GLU A 362 12.00 6.76 2.45
CA GLU A 362 12.05 6.58 3.90
C GLU A 362 11.28 5.33 4.33
N LYS A 363 10.02 5.17 3.86
CA LYS A 363 9.22 4.00 4.22
C LYS A 363 9.79 2.70 3.66
N LEU A 364 10.30 2.70 2.42
CA LEU A 364 11.03 1.56 1.87
C LEU A 364 12.25 1.22 2.74
N TYR A 365 13.06 2.22 3.10
CA TYR A 365 14.23 2.02 3.95
C TYR A 365 13.85 1.45 5.32
N LEU A 366 12.80 1.96 5.96
CA LEU A 366 12.31 1.44 7.23
C LEU A 366 11.84 -0.01 7.09
N THR A 367 11.04 -0.32 6.06
CA THR A 367 10.61 -1.71 5.80
C THR A 367 11.80 -2.64 5.57
N MET A 368 12.86 -2.16 4.91
CA MET A 368 14.06 -2.94 4.61
C MET A 368 15.04 -3.07 5.79
N ASN A 369 15.00 -2.14 6.76
CA ASN A 369 15.94 -2.08 7.88
C ASN A 369 15.26 -2.24 9.24
N GLU A 370 14.00 -2.70 9.29
CA GLU A 370 13.37 -3.05 10.56
C GLU A 370 14.27 -4.06 11.28
N PRO A 371 14.84 -3.70 12.45
CA PRO A 371 15.69 -4.62 13.19
C PRO A 371 14.85 -5.84 13.52
N SER A 372 15.42 -7.03 13.27
CA SER A 372 14.82 -8.28 13.74
C SER A 372 14.45 -8.12 15.21
N PRO A 373 13.28 -8.61 15.66
CA PRO A 373 12.89 -8.52 17.07
C PRO A 373 14.05 -9.00 17.94
N SER A 374 14.53 -8.14 18.86
CA SER A 374 15.53 -8.54 19.84
C SER A 374 14.91 -9.63 20.71
N TRP A 375 15.59 -10.77 20.81
CA TRP A 375 15.12 -11.95 21.54
C TRP A 375 15.19 -11.82 23.07
N ASP A 376 15.22 -10.60 23.62
CA ASP A 376 15.41 -10.31 25.04
C ASP A 376 14.14 -9.80 25.76
N GLU A 377 12.94 -10.07 25.24
CA GLU A 377 11.67 -9.84 25.95
C GLU A 377 10.90 -11.12 26.28
#